data_AF-A0A920FZZ3-F1
#
_entry.id   AF-A0A920FZZ3-F1
#
_cell.length_a   1.000
_cell.length_b   1.000
_cell.length_c   1.000
_cell.angle_alpha   90.00
_cell.angle_beta   90.00
_cell.angle_gamma   90.00
#
_symmetry.space_group_name_H-M   'P 1'
#
loop_
_entity.id
_entity.type
_entity.pdbx_description
1 polymer ?
#
loop_
_entity_poly.entity_id
_entity_poly.type
_entity_poly.pdbx_seq_one_letter_code
_entity_poly.pdbx_strand_id
1 'polypeptide(L)' 'MLKGYVNQWLRELEAVQAFHSAQPQHGGTGAVYVLLRKSAEQKRENRLKYLKGRVQD' A
#
# COMPACT_ATOMS: atom_id res chain seq x y z
N MET A 1 2.60 4.52 23.17
CA MET A 1 3.77 5.27 22.65
C MET A 1 4.11 4.90 21.21
N LEU A 2 4.57 3.68 20.89
CA LEU A 2 5.05 3.32 19.55
C LEU A 2 4.04 3.56 18.40
N LYS A 3 2.76 3.23 18.61
CA LYS A 3 1.69 3.42 17.61
C LYS A 3 1.53 4.88 17.16
N GLY A 4 1.73 5.84 18.08
CA GLY A 4 1.63 7.27 17.76
C GLY A 4 2.73 7.71 16.80
N TYR A 5 3.97 7.33 17.08
CA TYR A 5 5.13 7.62 16.22
C TYR A 5 5.00 6.98 14.85
N VAL A 6 4.63 5.70 14.79
CA VAL A 6 4.41 5.00 13.51
C VAL A 6 3.34 5.69 12.67
N ASN A 7 2.23 6.13 13.28
CA ASN A 7 1.20 6.88 12.55
C ASN A 7 1.71 8.21 12.00
N GLN A 8 2.56 8.93 12.74
CA GLN A 8 3.15 10.17 12.24
C GLN A 8 4.13 9.90 11.09
N TRP A 9 5.08 8.99 11.28
CA TRP A 9 6.08 8.67 10.26
C TRP A 9 5.46 8.18 8.95
N LEU A 10 4.43 7.33 9.02
CA LEU A 10 3.75 6.84 7.82
C LEU A 10 3.03 7.94 7.03
N ARG A 11 2.65 9.06 7.66
CA ARG A 11 2.07 10.22 6.96
C ARG A 11 3.12 11.09 6.29
N GLU A 12 4.35 11.10 6.80
CA GLU A 12 5.45 11.91 6.30
C GLU A 12 6.21 11.22 5.14
N LEU A 13 6.14 9.89 5.05
CA LEU A 13 6.80 9.14 3.98
C LEU A 13 6.05 9.24 2.65
N GLU A 14 6.64 9.93 1.67
CA GLU A 14 6.03 10.13 0.33
C GLU A 14 5.72 8.81 -0.41
N ALA A 15 6.48 7.75 -0.10
CA ALA A 15 6.28 6.42 -0.67
C ALA A 15 4.98 5.76 -0.19
N VAL A 16 4.40 6.21 0.93
CA VAL A 16 3.17 5.65 1.49
C VAL A 16 1.95 6.34 0.88
N GLN A 17 1.04 5.54 0.33
CA GLN A 17 -0.23 6.04 -0.22
C GLN A 17 -1.38 5.92 0.78
N ALA A 18 -1.40 4.84 1.58
CA ALA A 18 -2.40 4.59 2.61
C ALA A 18 -1.87 3.57 3.63
N PHE A 19 -2.46 3.54 4.83
CA PHE A 19 -2.17 2.52 5.82
C PHE A 19 -3.36 2.30 6.77
N HIS A 20 -3.47 1.10 7.35
CA HIS A 20 -4.55 0.74 8.27
C HIS A 20 -4.15 -0.43 9.19
N SER A 21 -4.76 -0.53 10.37
CA SER A 21 -4.59 -1.69 11.26
C SER A 21 -4.83 -2.99 10.51
N ALA A 22 -3.99 -4.00 10.77
CA ALA A 22 -4.11 -5.30 10.17
C ALA A 22 -5.37 -6.03 10.64
N GLN A 23 -5.77 -7.08 9.92
CA GLN A 23 -6.81 -7.98 10.38
C GLN A 23 -6.34 -8.74 11.64
N PRO A 24 -7.24 -9.23 12.51
CA PRO A 24 -6.88 -9.95 13.73
C PRO A 24 -5.90 -11.10 13.50
N GLN A 25 -6.13 -11.92 12.47
CA GLN A 25 -5.27 -13.03 12.07
C GLN A 25 -3.84 -12.62 11.66
N HIS A 26 -3.61 -11.35 11.32
CA HIS A 26 -2.30 -10.79 10.99
C HIS A 26 -1.76 -9.84 12.06
N GLY A 27 -2.30 -9.90 13.29
CA GLY A 27 -1.79 -9.14 14.45
C GLY A 27 -2.66 -7.96 14.88
N GLY A 28 -3.81 -7.72 14.23
CA GLY A 28 -4.80 -6.73 14.67
C GLY A 28 -4.20 -5.33 14.85
N THR A 29 -4.45 -4.72 16.02
CA THR A 29 -3.93 -3.37 16.35
C THR A 29 -2.43 -3.31 16.61
N GLY A 30 -1.76 -4.47 16.72
CA GLY A 30 -0.30 -4.60 16.85
C GLY A 30 0.43 -4.61 15.50
N ALA A 31 -0.28 -4.67 14.38
CA ALA A 31 0.28 -4.67 13.02
C ALA A 31 -0.49 -3.71 12.10
N VAL A 32 0.14 -3.27 11.01
CA VAL A 32 -0.41 -2.29 10.06
C VAL A 32 -0.11 -2.72 8.63
N TYR A 33 -1.11 -2.70 7.76
CA TYR A 33 -0.90 -2.77 6.31
C TYR A 33 -0.50 -1.40 5.78
N VAL A 34 0.46 -1.38 4.86
CA VAL A 34 0.92 -0.16 4.19
C VAL A 34 0.81 -0.35 2.69
N LEU A 35 0.07 0.55 2.04
CA LEU A 35 0.00 0.62 0.58
C LEU A 35 1.11 1.53 0.07
N LEU A 36 2.12 0.94 -0.57
CA LEU A 36 3.24 1.67 -1.13
C LEU A 36 2.99 2.12 -2.57
N ARG A 37 3.54 3.28 -2.93
CA ARG A 37 3.55 3.81 -4.29
C ARG A 37 4.45 2.92 -5.16
N LYS A 38 3.88 2.35 -6.22
CA LYS A 38 4.66 1.65 -7.25
C LYS A 38 5.59 2.62 -7.99
N SER A 39 6.79 2.17 -8.35
CA SER A 39 7.68 2.93 -9.24
C SER A 39 7.06 3.13 -10.63
N ALA A 40 7.59 4.08 -11.40
CA ALA A 40 7.12 4.32 -12.78
C ALA A 40 7.24 3.06 -13.66
N GLU A 41 8.31 2.29 -13.46
CA GLU A 41 8.55 1.01 -14.12
C GLU A 41 7.53 -0.05 -13.74
N GLN A 42 7.30 -0.29 -12.44
CA GLN A 42 6.28 -1.23 -11.97
C GLN A 42 4.88 -0.85 -12.47
N LYS A 43 4.57 0.45 -12.57
CA LYS A 43 3.32 0.94 -13.18
C LYS A 43 3.27 0.62 -14.68
N ARG A 44 4.38 0.79 -15.41
CA ARG A 44 4.49 0.47 -16.84
C ARG A 44 4.31 -1.02 -17.08
N GLU A 45 5.01 -1.88 -16.36
CA GLU A 45 4.90 -3.34 -16.46
C GLU A 45 3.48 -3.82 -16.16
N ASN A 46 2.86 -3.30 -15.10
CA ASN A 46 1.48 -3.64 -14.76
C ASN A 46 0.51 -3.22 -15.87
N ARG A 47 0.70 -2.05 -16.50
CA ARG A 47 -0.11 -1.65 -17.67
C ARG A 47 0.05 -2.64 -18.82
N LEU A 48 1.29 -3.00 -19.18
CA LEU A 48 1.57 -3.96 -20.26
C LEU A 48 0.94 -5.33 -19.99
N LYS A 49 1.02 -5.81 -18.74
CA LYS A 49 0.44 -7.09 -18.33
C LYS A 49 -1.08 -7.15 -18.45
N TYR A 50 -1.78 -6.08 -18.10
CA TYR A 50 -3.25 -6.06 -18.04
C TYR A 50 -3.93 -5.30 -19.20
N LEU A 51 -3.16 -4.80 -20.17
CA LEU A 51 -3.67 -4.07 -21.35
C LEU A 51 -4.67 -4.89 -22.20
N LYS A 52 -4.56 -6.22 -22.20
CA LYS A 52 -5.47 -7.11 -22.95
C LYS A 52 -6.85 -7.34 -22.30
N GLY A 53 -7.03 -6.99 -21.02
CA GLY A 53 -8.20 -7.39 -20.21
C GLY A 53 -9.24 -6.30 -19.94
N ARG A 54 -9.13 -5.10 -20.53
CA ARG A 54 -10.06 -3.98 -20.30
C ARG A 54 -10.91 -3.61 -21.53
N VAL A 55 -10.77 -4.36 -22.62
CA VAL A 55 -11.44 -4.13 -23.93
C VAL A 55 -12.49 -5.23 -24.20
N GLN A 56 -12.66 -6.19 -23.29
CA GLN A 56 -13.68 -7.23 -23.38
C GLN A 56 -14.65 -7.03 -22.21
N ASP A 57 -15.51 -6.02 -22.33
CA ASP A 57 -16.83 -5.89 -21.69
C ASP A 57 -17.70 -5.05 -22.63
#